data_AF-A0A933PE25-F1
#
_entry.id   AF-A0A933PE25-F1
#
_cell.length_a   1.000
_cell.length_b   1.000
_cell.length_c   1.000
_cell.angle_alpha   90.00
_cell.angle_beta   90.00
_cell.angle_gamma   90.00
#
_symmetry.space_group_name_H-M   'P 1'
#
loop_
_entity.id
_entity.type
_entity.pdbx_description
1 polymer ?
#
loop_
_entity_poly.entity_id
_entity_poly.type
_entity_poly.pdbx_seq_one_letter_code
_entity_poly.pdbx_strand_id
1 'polypeptide(L)'
;MLTLGLTPHLAPVMVTFFLAGAGAELFGLAWNLAVQERVPQEMLSRVYSYDALGSFVAIPLGQLAAGPLALVFGTQHTILVAGAVYVVICLATLGSRSVRNLQRAEPAAPSN
;
A
#
# COMPACT_ATOMS: atom_id res chain seq x y z
N MET A 1 -0.26 -2.85 -13.06
CA MET A 1 -0.74 -4.24 -13.24
C MET A 1 -1.85 -4.31 -14.29
N LEU A 2 -3.01 -3.66 -14.07
CA LEU A 2 -4.13 -3.68 -15.03
C LEU A 2 -3.79 -3.10 -16.41
N THR A 3 -3.10 -1.95 -16.47
CA THR A 3 -2.70 -1.32 -17.74
C THR A 3 -1.68 -2.14 -18.54
N LEU A 4 -0.78 -2.84 -17.87
CA LEU A 4 0.18 -3.76 -18.49
C LEU A 4 -0.50 -4.98 -19.13
N GLY A 5 -1.62 -5.44 -18.57
CA GLY A 5 -2.39 -6.56 -19.11
C GLY A 5 -3.39 -6.19 -20.21
N LEU A 6 -3.73 -4.89 -20.35
CA LEU A 6 -4.80 -4.41 -21.24
C LEU A 6 -4.27 -3.72 -22.51
N THR A 7 -3.08 -3.13 -22.49
CA THR A 7 -2.58 -2.33 -23.62
C THR A 7 -1.07 -2.45 -23.82
N PRO A 8 -0.59 -2.63 -25.06
CA PRO A 8 0.84 -2.61 -25.39
C PRO A 8 1.43 -1.18 -25.49
N HIS A 9 0.64 -0.14 -25.22
CA HIS A 9 1.04 1.25 -25.38
C HIS A 9 1.78 1.79 -24.14
N LEU A 10 2.94 2.41 -24.36
CA LEU A 10 3.83 2.86 -23.29
C LEU A 10 3.26 4.04 -22.47
N ALA A 11 2.59 4.99 -23.13
CA ALA A 11 2.07 6.20 -22.49
C ALA A 11 1.11 5.94 -21.31
N PRO A 12 0.05 5.11 -21.43
CA PRO A 12 -0.84 4.84 -20.30
C PRO A 12 -0.15 4.07 -19.17
N VAL A 13 0.83 3.22 -19.48
CA VAL A 13 1.64 2.54 -18.47
C VAL A 13 2.46 3.57 -17.68
N MET A 14 3.14 4.50 -18.36
CA MET A 14 3.92 5.54 -17.69
C MET A 14 3.07 6.40 -16.75
N VAL A 15 1.90 6.86 -17.21
CA VAL A 15 1.00 7.68 -16.39
C VAL A 15 0.52 6.91 -15.16
N THR A 16 0.14 5.64 -15.33
CA THR A 16 -0.33 4.83 -14.20
C THR A 16 0.77 4.50 -13.20
N PHE A 17 2.00 4.26 -13.64
CA PHE A 17 3.15 4.09 -12.76
C PHE A 17 3.51 5.38 -12.02
N PHE A 18 3.46 6.52 -12.70
CA PHE A 18 3.68 7.82 -12.07
C PHE A 18 2.67 8.10 -10.97
N LEU A 19 1.37 7.90 -11.25
CA LEU A 19 0.30 8.07 -10.26
C LEU A 19 0.42 7.07 -9.09
N ALA A 20 0.79 5.82 -9.37
CA ALA A 20 1.02 4.82 -8.33
C ALA A 20 2.20 5.21 -7.43
N GLY A 21 3.30 5.71 -7.99
CA GLY A 21 4.45 6.20 -7.23
C GLY A 21 4.10 7.41 -6.37
N ALA A 22 3.44 8.42 -6.94
CA ALA A 22 3.00 9.60 -6.20
C ALA A 22 2.04 9.25 -5.05
N GLY A 23 1.10 8.32 -5.29
CA GLY A 23 0.18 7.83 -4.25
C GLY A 23 0.89 7.05 -3.14
N ALA A 24 1.87 6.21 -3.50
CA ALA A 24 2.66 5.44 -2.53
C ALA A 24 3.49 6.35 -1.62
N GLU A 25 4.12 7.40 -2.17
CA GLU A 25 4.87 8.39 -1.39
C GLU A 25 3.96 9.17 -0.45
N LEU A 26 2.81 9.64 -0.93
CA LEU A 26 1.84 10.36 -0.10
C LEU A 26 1.32 9.46 1.04
N PHE A 27 1.02 8.19 0.73
CA PHE A 27 0.61 7.21 1.72
C PHE A 27 1.72 6.97 2.75
N GLY A 28 2.97 6.77 2.31
CA GLY A 28 4.11 6.56 3.18
C GLY A 28 4.34 7.73 4.14
N LEU A 29 4.23 8.97 3.65
CA LEU A 29 4.32 10.16 4.48
C LEU A 29 3.20 10.21 5.53
N ALA A 30 1.95 9.99 5.10
CA ALA A 30 0.79 10.01 5.99
C ALA A 30 0.86 8.92 7.06
N TRP A 31 1.31 7.72 6.69
CA TRP A 31 1.54 6.60 7.61
C TRP A 31 2.59 6.94 8.66
N ASN A 32 3.74 7.46 8.25
CA ASN A 32 4.80 7.87 9.17
C ASN A 32 4.32 8.92 10.16
N LEU A 33 3.60 9.95 9.70
CA LEU A 33 3.04 10.97 10.58
C LEU A 33 2.01 10.37 11.56
N ALA A 34 1.10 9.52 11.07
CA ALA A 34 0.09 8.90 11.92
C ALA A 34 0.69 7.99 13.01
N VAL A 35 1.73 7.23 12.66
CA VAL A 35 2.47 6.39 13.61
C VAL A 35 3.18 7.26 14.65
N GLN A 36 3.90 8.30 14.23
CA GLN A 36 4.60 9.22 15.12
C GLN A 36 3.65 9.97 16.08
N GLU A 37 2.48 10.41 15.60
CA GLU A 37 1.50 11.15 16.40
C GLU A 37 0.71 10.27 17.38
N ARG A 38 0.48 8.99 17.05
CA ARG A 38 -0.45 8.12 17.80
C ARG A 38 0.21 6.99 18.59
N VAL A 39 1.46 6.65 18.31
CA VAL A 39 2.17 5.57 19.00
C VAL A 39 3.11 6.16 20.06
N PRO A 40 3.06 5.67 21.31
CA PRO A 40 3.99 6.08 22.36
C PRO A 40 5.45 5.84 21.95
N GLN A 41 6.35 6.76 22.36
CA GLN A 41 7.77 6.75 21.98
C GLN A 41 8.45 5.40 22.26
N GLU A 42 8.13 4.77 23.38
CA GLU A 42 8.68 3.47 23.80
C GLU A 42 8.25 2.29 22.91
N MET A 43 7.15 2.44 22.16
CA MET A 43 6.61 1.40 21.27
C MET A 43 6.90 1.66 19.79
N LEU A 44 7.33 2.87 19.41
CA LEU A 44 7.58 3.25 18.01
C LEU A 44 8.51 2.27 17.29
N SER A 45 9.66 1.94 17.91
CA SER A 45 10.63 1.01 17.31
C SER A 45 10.04 -0.38 17.07
N ARG A 46 9.15 -0.86 17.95
CA ARG A 46 8.49 -2.15 17.78
C ARG A 46 7.48 -2.11 16.63
N VAL A 47 6.66 -1.07 16.54
CA VAL A 47 5.68 -0.91 15.46
C VAL A 47 6.35 -0.85 14.10
N TYR A 48 7.40 -0.04 13.95
CA TYR A 48 8.18 0.01 12.71
C TYR A 48 8.84 -1.33 12.36
N SER A 49 9.36 -2.04 13.36
CA SER A 49 9.97 -3.36 13.15
C SER A 49 8.95 -4.38 12.65
N TYR A 50 7.73 -4.38 13.19
CA TYR A 50 6.67 -5.27 12.72
C TYR A 50 6.18 -4.93 11.31
N ASP A 51 6.05 -3.65 10.99
CA ASP A 51 5.67 -3.17 9.65
C ASP A 51 6.72 -3.57 8.59
N ALA A 52 8.00 -3.35 8.90
CA ALA A 52 9.11 -3.76 8.04
C ALA A 52 9.17 -5.27 7.87
N LEU A 53 9.05 -6.04 8.96
CA LEU A 53 9.01 -7.50 8.91
C LEU A 53 7.86 -8.00 8.01
N GLY A 54 6.66 -7.44 8.18
CA GLY A 54 5.50 -7.78 7.36
C GLY A 54 5.75 -7.52 5.88
N SER A 55 6.30 -6.35 5.56
CA SER A 55 6.66 -5.98 4.19
C SER A 55 7.72 -6.91 3.59
N PHE A 56 8.78 -7.22 4.35
CA PHE A 56 9.85 -8.12 3.89
C PHE A 56 9.39 -9.56 3.70
N VAL A 57 8.46 -10.05 4.51
CA VAL A 57 7.91 -11.42 4.37
C VAL A 57 6.89 -11.50 3.23
N ALA A 58 6.14 -10.43 2.97
CA ALA A 58 5.17 -10.40 1.88
C ALA A 58 5.83 -10.54 0.49
N ILE A 59 7.03 -9.99 0.30
CA ILE A 59 7.77 -10.05 -0.98
C ILE A 59 8.06 -11.52 -1.41
N PRO A 60 8.80 -12.34 -0.65
CA PRO A 60 9.10 -13.71 -1.05
C PRO A 60 7.85 -14.58 -1.16
N LEU A 61 6.84 -14.38 -0.30
CA LEU A 61 5.58 -15.10 -0.41
C LEU A 61 4.85 -14.76 -1.70
N GLY A 62 4.80 -13.48 -2.08
CA GLY A 62 4.24 -13.04 -3.36
C GLY A 62 4.99 -13.64 -4.55
N GLN A 63 6.33 -13.67 -4.51
CA GLN A 63 7.16 -14.27 -5.56
C GLN A 63 6.95 -15.79 -5.67
N LEU A 64 6.89 -16.49 -4.54
CA LEU A 64 6.62 -17.93 -4.48
C LEU A 64 5.23 -18.28 -5.04
N ALA A 65 4.23 -17.44 -4.80
CA ALA A 65 2.88 -17.64 -5.32
C ALA A 65 2.76 -17.28 -6.81
N ALA A 66 3.42 -16.21 -7.26
CA ALA A 66 3.26 -15.67 -8.60
C ALA A 66 3.64 -16.67 -9.70
N GLY A 67 4.73 -17.42 -9.54
CA GLY A 67 5.21 -18.39 -10.52
C GLY A 67 4.21 -19.52 -10.79
N PRO A 68 3.84 -20.32 -9.78
CA PRO A 68 2.85 -21.39 -9.93
C PRO A 68 1.49 -20.89 -10.44
N LEU A 69 1.02 -19.73 -9.95
CA LEU A 69 -0.23 -19.14 -10.42
C LEU A 69 -0.16 -18.77 -11.91
N ALA A 70 0.96 -18.20 -12.36
CA ALA A 70 1.16 -17.87 -13.77
C ALA A 70 1.24 -19.11 -14.66
N LEU A 71 1.79 -20.23 -14.17
CA LEU A 71 1.84 -21.50 -14.92
C LEU A 71 0.46 -22.16 -15.05
N VAL A 72 -0.37 -22.10 -14.01
CA VAL A 72 -1.68 -22.76 -13.98
C VAL A 72 -2.77 -21.93 -14.67
N PHE A 73 -2.80 -20.61 -14.42
CA PHE A 73 -3.88 -19.72 -14.89
C PHE A 73 -3.46 -18.81 -16.06
N GLY A 74 -2.18 -18.82 -16.41
CA GLY A 74 -1.60 -17.92 -17.39
C GLY A 74 -1.21 -16.56 -16.80
N THR A 75 -0.19 -15.95 -17.39
CA THR A 75 0.42 -14.68 -16.93
C THR A 75 -0.58 -13.53 -16.91
N GLN A 76 -1.41 -13.39 -17.95
CA GLN A 76 -2.36 -12.29 -18.07
C GLN A 76 -3.45 -12.35 -16.98
N HIS A 77 -4.07 -13.52 -16.78
CA HIS A 77 -5.09 -13.69 -15.73
C HIS A 77 -4.50 -13.46 -14.34
N THR A 78 -3.29 -13.98 -14.08
CA THR A 78 -2.61 -13.81 -12.78
C THR A 78 -2.37 -12.33 -12.47
N ILE A 79 -1.89 -11.57 -13.45
CA ILE A 79 -1.65 -10.11 -13.32
C ILE A 79 -2.95 -9.35 -13.10
N LEU A 80 -4.03 -9.71 -13.81
CA LEU A 80 -5.34 -9.05 -13.66
C LEU A 80 -5.94 -9.31 -12.28
N VAL A 81 -5.92 -10.56 -11.81
CA VAL A 81 -6.41 -10.94 -10.47
C VAL A 81 -5.60 -10.25 -9.39
N ALA A 82 -4.27 -10.23 -9.49
CA ALA A 82 -3.42 -9.51 -8.53
C ALA A 82 -3.75 -8.02 -8.49
N GLY A 83 -3.96 -7.39 -9.65
CA GLY A 83 -4.40 -6.00 -9.75
C GLY A 83 -5.78 -5.75 -9.12
N ALA A 84 -6.74 -6.63 -9.37
CA ALA A 84 -8.08 -6.54 -8.79
C ALA A 84 -8.07 -6.70 -7.27
N VAL A 85 -7.33 -7.69 -6.76
CA VAL A 85 -7.15 -7.90 -5.31
C VAL A 85 -6.54 -6.67 -4.65
N TYR A 86 -5.51 -6.07 -5.26
CA TYR A 86 -4.91 -4.83 -4.77
C TYR A 86 -5.93 -3.69 -4.67
N VAL A 87 -6.74 -3.48 -5.73
CA VAL A 87 -7.80 -2.47 -5.73
C VAL A 87 -8.83 -2.74 -4.62
N VAL A 88 -9.25 -3.98 -4.43
CA VAL A 88 -10.18 -4.37 -3.36
C VAL A 88 -9.60 -4.05 -1.98
N ILE A 89 -8.31 -4.34 -1.74
CA ILE A 89 -7.64 -4.00 -0.49
C ILE A 89 -7.62 -2.48 -0.28
N CYS A 90 -7.28 -1.69 -1.30
CA CYS A 90 -7.31 -0.23 -1.22
C CYS A 90 -8.72 0.32 -0.95
N LEU A 91 -9.75 -0.25 -1.56
CA LEU A 91 -11.13 0.17 -1.31
C LEU A 91 -11.59 -0.23 0.09
N ALA A 92 -11.19 -1.40 0.58
CA ALA A 92 -11.49 -1.83 1.95
C ALA A 92 -10.82 -0.93 3.00
N THR A 93 -9.57 -0.53 2.79
CA THR A 93 -8.87 0.41 3.68
C THR A 93 -9.51 1.80 3.66
N LEU A 94 -9.88 2.31 2.48
CA LEU A 94 -10.63 3.57 2.35
C LEU A 94 -12.04 3.48 2.97
N GLY A 95 -12.65 2.30 2.97
CA GLY A 95 -13.94 2.04 3.61
C GLY A 95 -13.88 2.08 5.15
N SER A 96 -12.69 1.91 5.74
CA SER A 96 -12.51 1.98 7.19
C SER A 96 -12.74 3.40 7.71
N ARG A 97 -13.76 3.57 8.56
CA ARG A 97 -14.04 4.86 9.24
C ARG A 97 -12.83 5.38 10.01
N SER A 98 -11.97 4.50 10.52
CA SER A 98 -10.75 4.89 11.23
C SER A 98 -9.74 5.59 10.31
N VAL A 99 -9.69 5.21 9.02
CA VAL A 99 -8.85 5.86 8.00
C VAL A 99 -9.49 7.15 7.51
N ARG A 100 -10.83 7.17 7.35
CA ARG A 100 -11.56 8.35 6.90
C ARG A 100 -11.61 9.48 7.93
N ASN A 101 -11.70 9.15 9.21
CA ASN A 101 -11.78 10.10 10.31
C ASN A 101 -10.43 10.28 11.02
N LEU A 102 -9.32 9.95 10.36
CA LEU A 102 -7.98 10.27 10.83
C LEU A 102 -7.80 11.79 10.77
N GLN A 103 -8.31 12.46 11.80
CA GLN A 103 -8.09 13.87 12.05
C GLN A 103 -6.67 14.06 12.60
N ARG A 104 -6.03 15.15 12.18
CA ARG A 104 -4.72 15.58 12.66
C ARG A 104 -4.82 15.85 14.15
N ALA A 105 -3.86 15.38 14.94
CA ALA A 105 -3.82 15.74 16.35
C ALA A 105 -3.69 17.27 16.45
N GLU A 106 -4.64 17.94 17.12
CA GLU A 106 -4.53 19.37 17.36
C GLU A 106 -3.28 19.66 18.20
N PRO A 107 -2.44 20.63 17.81
CA PRO A 107 -1.32 21.05 18.64
C PRO A 107 -1.85 21.47 20.00
N ALA A 108 -1.37 20.85 21.08
CA ALA A 108 -1.72 21.25 22.43
C ALA A 108 -1.45 22.75 22.60
N ALA A 109 -2.50 23.53 22.87
CA ALA A 109 -2.39 24.97 23.07
C ALA A 109 -1.39 25.25 24.21
N PRO A 110 -0.45 26.19 24.04
CA PRO A 110 0.50 26.53 25.09
C PRO A 110 -0.25 27.02 26.32
N SER A 111 -0.06 26.33 27.44
CA SER A 111 -0.56 26.77 28.75
C SER A 111 0.20 28.02 29.17
N ASN A 112 -0.50 29.16 29.22
CA ASN A 112 -0.03 30.40 29.86
C ASN A 112 0.10 30.22 31.38
#